data_AF-A0A1Q8X8P8-F1
#
_entry.id   AF-A0A1Q8X8P8-F1
#
_cell.length_a   1.000
_cell.length_b   1.000
_cell.length_c   1.000
_cell.angle_alpha   90.00
_cell.angle_beta   90.00
_cell.angle_gamma   90.00
#
_symmetry.space_group_name_H-M   'P 1'
#
loop_
_entity.id
_entity.type
_entity.pdbx_description
1 polymer ?
#
loop_
_entity_poly.entity_id
_entity_poly.type
_entity_poly.pdbx_seq_one_letter_code
_entity_poly.pdbx_strand_id
1 'polypeptide(L)'
;MTGTGPQRACDPPQRLVNLTPHDVVLDLVAGKRLRIPSSGVVPRLVLSEGRLETLHVVDPSRPKDSPTAVPLVVGTVLHGIDPPLPDPRPDTVYITSRTLAEHFAERADLVWPDDLVRDAQGRVIAARRLASHGEAPHTTSSRVGGRPDESD
;
A
#
# COMPACT_ATOMS: atom_id res chain seq x y z
N MET A 1 47.13 -18.60 5.74
CA MET A 1 46.60 -17.68 4.70
C MET A 1 45.09 -17.83 4.68
N THR A 2 44.40 -16.90 5.31
CA THR A 2 42.94 -16.88 5.45
C THR A 2 42.32 -16.32 4.17
N GLY A 3 41.60 -17.15 3.43
CA GLY A 3 40.78 -16.73 2.29
C GLY A 3 39.46 -16.16 2.79
N THR A 4 39.34 -14.84 2.71
CA THR A 4 38.11 -14.08 2.96
C THR A 4 37.05 -14.50 1.94
N GLY A 5 36.00 -15.20 2.38
CA GLY A 5 34.81 -15.41 1.57
C GLY A 5 34.11 -14.07 1.28
N PRO A 6 33.37 -13.93 0.17
CA PRO A 6 32.68 -12.68 -0.14
C PRO A 6 31.62 -12.43 0.92
N GLN A 7 31.87 -11.44 1.78
CA GLN A 7 30.82 -10.86 2.62
C GLN A 7 29.76 -10.33 1.66
N ARG A 8 28.54 -10.88 1.73
CA ARG A 8 27.36 -10.26 1.10
C ARG A 8 27.33 -8.82 1.57
N ALA A 9 27.60 -7.88 0.68
CA ALA A 9 27.39 -6.47 0.95
C ALA A 9 25.90 -6.32 1.27
N CYS A 10 25.57 -5.95 2.52
CA CYS A 10 24.22 -5.51 2.83
C CYS A 10 23.97 -4.27 1.97
N ASP A 11 22.85 -4.27 1.25
CA ASP A 11 22.37 -3.05 0.61
C ASP A 11 22.28 -1.91 1.66
N PRO A 12 22.54 -0.66 1.27
CA PRO A 12 22.49 0.47 2.19
C PRO A 12 21.12 0.57 2.90
N PRO A 13 21.10 1.02 4.17
CA PRO A 13 19.86 1.10 4.93
C PRO A 13 18.89 2.09 4.28
N GLN A 14 17.66 1.65 4.03
CA GLN A 14 16.62 2.48 3.44
C GLN A 14 15.90 3.35 4.48
N ARG A 15 15.63 4.60 4.12
CA ARG A 15 14.79 5.55 4.83
C ARG A 15 13.33 5.36 4.41
N LEU A 16 12.46 5.03 5.37
CA LEU A 16 11.02 4.98 5.15
C LEU A 16 10.38 6.36 5.30
N VAL A 17 9.55 6.74 4.32
CA VAL A 17 8.75 7.96 4.34
C VAL A 17 7.28 7.59 4.19
N ASN A 18 6.49 7.90 5.20
CA ASN A 18 5.06 7.58 5.18
C ASN A 18 4.25 8.70 4.51
N LEU A 19 3.72 8.42 3.33
CA LEU A 19 2.85 9.31 2.55
C LEU A 19 1.36 9.00 2.78
N THR A 20 1.03 8.21 3.80
CA THR A 20 -0.36 7.96 4.20
C THR A 20 -0.83 9.00 5.25
N PRO A 21 -2.15 9.21 5.42
CA PRO A 21 -2.68 10.22 6.34
C PRO A 21 -2.41 9.95 7.83
N HIS A 22 -2.01 8.73 8.17
CA HIS A 22 -1.90 8.27 9.56
C HIS A 22 -0.57 7.56 9.77
N ASP A 23 -0.15 7.47 11.03
CA ASP A 23 1.07 6.74 11.38
C ASP A 23 0.93 5.25 11.03
N VAL A 24 1.97 4.72 10.40
CA VAL A 24 2.07 3.29 10.09
C VAL A 24 2.84 2.63 11.21
N VAL A 25 2.29 1.57 11.79
CA VAL A 25 2.97 0.75 12.79
C VAL A 25 3.26 -0.61 12.17
N LEU A 26 4.52 -1.02 12.18
CA LEU A 26 4.93 -2.37 11.80
C LEU A 26 5.13 -3.22 13.06
N ASP A 27 4.44 -4.36 13.14
CA ASP A 27 4.57 -5.36 14.20
C ASP A 27 5.63 -6.39 13.78
N LEU A 28 6.88 -6.13 14.17
CA LEU A 28 8.03 -6.93 13.77
C LEU A 28 8.22 -8.13 14.73
N VAL A 29 9.04 -9.09 14.29
CA VAL A 29 9.39 -10.27 15.09
C VAL A 29 9.95 -9.87 16.47
N ALA A 30 9.69 -10.70 17.47
CA ALA A 30 10.02 -10.47 18.89
C ALA A 30 9.26 -9.29 19.54
N GLY A 31 8.08 -8.94 19.02
CA GLY A 31 7.18 -7.94 19.63
C GLY A 31 7.67 -6.50 19.50
N LYS A 32 8.67 -6.25 18.64
CA LYS A 32 9.18 -4.91 18.37
C LYS A 32 8.22 -4.19 17.45
N ARG A 33 7.71 -3.03 17.88
CA ARG A 33 6.90 -2.15 17.03
C ARG A 33 7.74 -1.03 16.45
N LEU A 34 7.70 -0.88 15.13
CA LEU A 34 8.28 0.27 14.43
C LEU A 34 7.17 1.22 14.02
N ARG A 35 7.16 2.43 14.57
CA ARG A 35 6.21 3.49 14.20
C ARG A 35 6.86 4.43 13.18
N ILE A 36 6.25 4.57 12.02
CA ILE A 36 6.62 5.52 10.98
C ILE A 36 5.57 6.65 10.95
N PRO A 37 5.92 7.86 11.41
CA PRO A 37 4.97 8.97 11.47
C PRO A 37 4.55 9.41 10.07
N SER A 38 3.30 9.85 9.91
CA SER A 38 2.88 10.49 8.66
C SER A 38 3.79 11.69 8.34
N SER A 39 4.22 11.80 7.09
CA SER A 39 5.05 12.91 6.62
C SER A 39 4.28 14.23 6.49
N GLY A 40 2.94 14.19 6.57
CA GLY A 40 2.06 15.32 6.28
C GLY A 40 1.82 15.54 4.78
N VAL A 41 2.61 14.94 3.90
CA VAL A 41 2.38 14.91 2.45
C VAL A 41 1.60 13.65 2.10
N VAL A 42 0.39 13.81 1.56
CA VAL A 42 -0.53 12.69 1.30
C VAL A 42 -1.03 12.74 -0.15
N PRO A 43 -0.24 12.27 -1.13
CA PRO A 43 -0.65 12.25 -2.53
C PRO A 43 -1.90 11.39 -2.73
N ARG A 44 -2.88 11.91 -3.46
CA ARG A 44 -4.12 11.21 -3.79
C ARG A 44 -4.34 11.22 -5.29
N LEU A 45 -4.82 10.09 -5.81
CA LEU A 45 -5.35 10.02 -7.17
C LEU A 45 -6.56 10.96 -7.27
N VAL A 46 -6.50 11.90 -8.20
CA VAL A 46 -7.56 12.87 -8.50
C VAL A 46 -8.30 12.38 -9.73
N LEU A 47 -9.61 12.23 -9.61
CA LEU A 47 -10.48 11.90 -10.74
C LEU A 47 -10.95 13.18 -11.42
N SER A 48 -11.23 13.11 -12.71
CA SER A 48 -11.87 14.20 -13.46
C SER A 48 -13.26 14.47 -12.90
N GLU A 49 -13.79 15.65 -13.21
CA GLU A 49 -15.22 15.86 -13.08
C GLU A 49 -15.97 14.86 -13.97
N GLY A 50 -17.03 14.27 -13.43
CA GLY A 50 -17.94 13.40 -14.17
C GLY A 50 -19.26 14.10 -14.47
N ARG A 51 -20.16 13.41 -15.15
CA ARG A 51 -21.53 13.88 -15.36
C ARG A 51 -22.40 13.45 -14.18
N LEU A 52 -23.16 14.39 -13.61
CA LEU A 52 -24.17 14.08 -12.59
C LEU A 52 -25.43 13.51 -13.26
N GLU A 53 -25.84 12.34 -12.80
CA GLU A 53 -27.04 11.61 -13.19
C GLU A 53 -27.82 11.19 -11.94
N THR A 54 -29.01 10.62 -12.16
CA THR A 54 -29.87 10.11 -11.09
C THR A 54 -30.04 8.61 -11.24
N LEU A 55 -29.69 7.86 -10.20
CA LEU A 55 -29.96 6.43 -10.09
C LEU A 55 -31.20 6.21 -9.22
N HIS A 56 -32.21 5.52 -9.75
CA HIS A 56 -33.37 5.11 -8.97
C HIS A 56 -33.13 3.74 -8.32
N VAL A 57 -33.11 3.70 -6.98
CA VAL A 57 -32.82 2.49 -6.21
C VAL A 57 -33.99 2.14 -5.30
N VAL A 58 -34.22 0.84 -5.11
CA VAL A 58 -35.15 0.34 -4.09
C VAL A 58 -34.34 0.03 -2.83
N ASP A 59 -34.79 0.51 -1.66
CA ASP A 59 -34.14 0.20 -0.39
C ASP A 59 -34.27 -1.31 -0.11
N PRO A 60 -33.15 -2.06 0.04
CA PRO A 60 -33.21 -3.49 0.31
C PRO A 60 -33.89 -3.82 1.65
N SER A 61 -33.91 -2.88 2.59
CA SER A 61 -34.62 -3.02 3.88
C SER A 61 -36.12 -2.80 3.74
N ARG A 62 -36.56 -2.15 2.65
CA ARG A 62 -37.96 -1.81 2.35
C ARG A 62 -38.28 -2.06 0.87
N PRO A 63 -38.26 -3.33 0.43
CA PRO A 63 -38.33 -3.68 -0.99
C PRO A 63 -39.68 -3.37 -1.67
N LYS A 64 -40.70 -3.01 -0.88
CA LYS A 64 -42.05 -2.66 -1.37
C LYS A 64 -42.27 -1.15 -1.51
N ASP A 65 -41.33 -0.33 -1.04
CA ASP A 65 -41.42 1.11 -1.14
C ASP A 65 -41.12 1.57 -2.57
N SER A 66 -41.55 2.78 -2.92
CA SER A 66 -41.22 3.39 -4.21
C SER A 66 -39.71 3.65 -4.34
N PRO A 67 -39.14 3.56 -5.55
CA PRO A 67 -37.72 3.84 -5.77
C PRO A 67 -37.32 5.25 -5.30
N THR A 68 -36.17 5.34 -4.63
CA THR A 68 -35.55 6.60 -4.18
C THR A 68 -34.51 7.05 -5.20
N ALA A 69 -34.50 8.35 -5.52
CA ALA A 69 -33.50 8.97 -6.39
C ALA A 69 -32.19 9.21 -5.62
N VAL A 70 -31.07 8.70 -6.15
CA VAL A 70 -29.72 8.86 -5.60
C VAL A 70 -28.83 9.55 -6.63
N PRO A 71 -28.07 10.60 -6.28
CA PRO A 71 -27.13 11.22 -7.20
C PRO A 71 -26.01 10.25 -7.58
N LEU A 72 -25.74 10.14 -8.87
CA LEU A 72 -24.71 9.27 -9.44
C LEU A 72 -23.78 10.12 -10.30
N VAL A 73 -22.48 10.08 -10.03
CA VAL A 73 -21.49 10.69 -10.94
C VAL A 73 -20.97 9.60 -11.88
N VAL A 74 -21.11 9.80 -13.19
CA VAL A 74 -20.66 8.84 -14.22
C VAL A 74 -19.54 9.41 -15.08
N GLY A 75 -18.70 8.52 -15.61
CA GLY A 75 -17.68 8.86 -16.60
C GLY A 75 -16.44 9.56 -16.03
N THR A 76 -16.21 9.50 -14.71
CA THR A 76 -14.95 9.98 -14.13
C THR A 76 -13.77 9.15 -14.64
N VAL A 77 -12.70 9.80 -15.05
CA VAL A 77 -11.44 9.15 -15.39
C VAL A 77 -10.33 9.64 -14.46
N LEU A 78 -9.25 8.89 -14.35
CA LEU A 78 -8.10 9.37 -13.59
C LEU A 78 -7.50 10.61 -14.28
N HIS A 79 -7.40 11.71 -13.55
CA HIS A 79 -6.97 13.01 -14.07
C HIS A 79 -5.54 13.35 -13.65
N GLY A 80 -5.12 12.96 -12.44
CA GLY A 80 -3.79 13.25 -11.95
C GLY A 80 -3.65 12.94 -10.47
N ILE A 81 -2.73 13.64 -9.80
CA ILE A 81 -2.42 13.46 -8.38
C ILE A 81 -2.19 14.80 -7.70
N ASP A 82 -2.73 14.91 -6.49
CA ASP A 82 -2.55 16.09 -5.65
C ASP A 82 -2.44 15.73 -4.16
N PRO A 83 -1.46 16.29 -3.41
CA PRO A 83 -0.24 16.92 -3.93
C PRO A 83 0.57 15.92 -4.77
N PRO A 84 1.47 16.38 -5.67
CA PRO A 84 2.30 15.51 -6.49
C PRO A 84 3.05 14.45 -5.68
N LEU A 85 3.18 13.25 -6.25
CA LEU A 85 4.00 12.20 -5.66
C LEU A 85 5.48 12.64 -5.66
N PRO A 86 6.20 12.57 -4.53
CA PRO A 86 7.62 12.89 -4.51
C PRO A 86 8.45 12.03 -5.47
N ASP A 87 9.44 12.67 -6.11
CA ASP A 87 10.39 11.97 -6.98
C ASP A 87 11.15 10.85 -6.22
N PRO A 88 11.57 9.79 -6.93
CA PRO A 88 12.43 8.76 -6.34
C PRO A 88 13.70 9.39 -5.77
N ARG A 89 14.14 8.89 -4.61
CA ARG A 89 15.38 9.34 -3.97
C ARG A 89 16.25 8.12 -3.63
N PRO A 90 17.58 8.23 -3.73
CA PRO A 90 18.47 7.18 -3.25
C PRO A 90 18.14 6.79 -1.81
N ASP A 91 18.22 5.49 -1.52
CA ASP A 91 18.01 4.91 -0.20
C ASP A 91 16.69 5.33 0.47
N THR A 92 15.64 5.63 -0.30
CA THR A 92 14.33 6.05 0.23
C THR A 92 13.24 5.15 -0.30
N VAL A 93 12.34 4.72 0.58
CA VAL A 93 11.13 3.99 0.22
C VAL A 93 9.92 4.73 0.77
N TYR A 94 8.91 4.93 -0.08
CA TYR A 94 7.69 5.64 0.26
C TYR A 94 6.56 4.66 0.58
N ILE A 95 5.98 4.80 1.76
CA ILE A 95 4.78 4.06 2.17
C ILE A 95 3.55 4.82 1.66
N THR A 96 2.75 4.20 0.81
CA THR A 96 1.55 4.76 0.18
C THR A 96 0.34 3.85 0.38
N SER A 97 -0.81 4.19 -0.22
CA SER A 97 -1.89 3.21 -0.40
C SER A 97 -1.58 2.26 -1.55
N ARG A 98 -2.11 1.04 -1.48
CA ARG A 98 -1.97 0.04 -2.54
C ARG A 98 -2.39 0.59 -3.91
N THR A 99 -3.54 1.27 -4.00
CA THR A 99 -4.04 1.83 -5.26
C THR A 99 -3.10 2.86 -5.87
N LEU A 100 -2.46 3.69 -5.04
CA LEU A 100 -1.47 4.66 -5.54
C LEU A 100 -0.22 3.95 -6.04
N ALA A 101 0.30 2.96 -5.31
CA ALA A 101 1.45 2.18 -5.73
C ALA A 101 1.18 1.37 -7.01
N GLU A 102 0.00 0.77 -7.15
CA GLU A 102 -0.43 0.06 -8.36
C GLU A 102 -0.57 1.01 -9.57
N HIS A 103 -0.95 2.27 -9.34
CA HIS A 103 -1.02 3.25 -10.41
C HIS A 103 0.37 3.63 -10.97
N PHE A 104 1.39 3.67 -10.12
CA PHE A 104 2.81 3.84 -10.51
C PHE A 104 3.56 2.52 -10.48
N ALA A 105 3.07 1.55 -11.23
CA ALA A 105 3.62 0.20 -11.30
C ALA A 105 5.12 0.16 -11.66
N GLU A 106 5.62 1.18 -12.34
CA GLU A 106 7.02 1.37 -12.74
C GLU A 106 7.93 1.86 -11.59
N ARG A 107 7.37 2.37 -10.50
CA ARG A 107 8.11 2.83 -9.32
C ARG A 107 8.41 1.67 -8.37
N ALA A 108 9.67 1.26 -8.28
CA ALA A 108 10.11 0.19 -7.39
C ALA A 108 10.24 0.59 -5.91
N ASP A 109 10.18 1.89 -5.59
CA ASP A 109 10.36 2.43 -4.24
C ASP A 109 9.04 2.78 -3.53
N LEU A 110 7.90 2.33 -4.08
CA LEU A 110 6.59 2.45 -3.44
C LEU A 110 6.18 1.12 -2.79
N VAL A 111 5.77 1.21 -1.53
CA VAL A 111 5.28 0.08 -0.75
C VAL A 111 4.02 0.44 0.00
N TRP A 112 3.26 -0.55 0.45
CA TRP A 112 2.10 -0.35 1.31
C TRP A 112 2.06 -1.35 2.47
N PRO A 113 1.41 -1.02 3.60
CA PRO A 113 1.19 -1.97 4.69
C PRO A 113 0.36 -3.16 4.22
N ASP A 114 0.81 -4.37 4.55
CA ASP A 114 0.11 -5.63 4.26
C ASP A 114 0.12 -6.55 5.49
N ASP A 115 -0.77 -7.55 5.50
CA ASP A 115 -1.01 -8.40 6.67
C ASP A 115 -1.36 -7.54 7.91
N LEU A 116 -2.49 -6.84 7.79
CA LEU A 116 -2.94 -5.85 8.77
C LEU A 116 -3.38 -6.51 10.07
N VAL A 117 -2.86 -6.02 11.19
CA VAL A 117 -3.28 -6.41 12.55
C VAL A 117 -4.41 -5.49 12.99
N ARG A 118 -5.50 -6.09 13.48
CA ARG A 118 -6.68 -5.36 13.95
C ARG A 118 -6.93 -5.58 15.44
N ASP A 119 -7.49 -4.58 16.11
CA ASP A 119 -7.99 -4.71 17.47
C ASP A 119 -9.35 -5.44 17.51
N ALA A 120 -9.90 -5.61 18.71
CA ALA A 120 -11.19 -6.26 18.93
C ALA A 120 -12.38 -5.49 18.31
N GLN A 121 -12.21 -4.21 17.98
CA GLN A 121 -13.20 -3.36 17.30
C GLN A 121 -12.99 -3.35 15.78
N GLY A 122 -12.05 -4.15 15.26
CA GLY A 122 -11.74 -4.25 13.84
C GLY A 122 -10.90 -3.09 13.28
N ARG A 123 -10.41 -2.17 14.13
CA ARG A 123 -9.56 -1.05 13.69
C ARG A 123 -8.16 -1.56 13.43
N VAL A 124 -7.54 -1.07 12.36
CA VAL A 124 -6.15 -1.42 12.02
C VAL A 124 -5.21 -0.71 13.01
N ILE A 125 -4.41 -1.50 13.73
CA ILE A 125 -3.46 -1.02 14.75
C ILE A 125 -1.99 -1.23 14.38
N ALA A 126 -1.71 -2.13 13.44
CA ALA A 126 -0.39 -2.37 12.88
C ALA A 126 -0.48 -3.14 11.55
N ALA A 127 0.66 -3.40 10.92
CA ALA A 127 0.84 -4.34 9.82
C ALA A 127 2.04 -5.22 10.10
N ARG A 128 2.02 -6.49 9.70
CA ARG A 128 3.15 -7.41 9.94
C ARG A 128 4.23 -7.29 8.87
N ARG A 129 3.88 -6.79 7.68
CA ARG A 129 4.81 -6.63 6.57
C ARG A 129 4.44 -5.45 5.68
N LEU A 130 5.34 -5.15 4.75
CA LEU A 130 5.08 -4.26 3.63
C LEU A 130 4.99 -5.11 2.36
N ALA A 131 4.22 -4.64 1.39
CA ALA A 131 4.14 -5.21 0.05
C ALA A 131 4.49 -4.14 -1.00
N SER A 132 4.95 -4.60 -2.17
CA SER A 132 5.29 -3.79 -3.35
C SER A 132 4.58 -4.35 -4.58
N HIS A 133 4.44 -3.52 -5.62
CA HIS A 133 3.78 -3.94 -6.87
C HIS A 133 4.66 -4.92 -7.67
N GLY A 134 5.97 -4.66 -7.73
CA GLY A 134 6.96 -5.50 -8.44
C GLY A 134 8.08 -5.98 -7.52
N GLU A 135 9.25 -6.20 -8.10
CA GLU A 135 10.45 -6.61 -7.36
C GLU A 135 10.77 -5.58 -6.26
N ALA A 136 11.02 -6.10 -5.05
CA ALA A 136 11.15 -5.26 -3.88
C ALA A 136 12.47 -4.46 -3.90
N PRO A 137 12.47 -3.20 -3.42
CA PRO A 137 13.64 -2.35 -3.46
C PRO A 137 14.74 -2.94 -2.57
N HIS A 138 15.90 -3.24 -3.16
CA HIS A 138 17.13 -3.73 -2.50
C HIS A 138 16.85 -4.74 -1.37
N THR A 139 16.29 -5.90 -1.73
CA THR A 139 16.01 -6.97 -0.77
C THR A 139 17.04 -8.07 -0.85
N THR A 140 17.58 -8.48 0.30
CA THR A 140 18.30 -9.75 0.39
C THR A 140 17.28 -10.88 0.38
N SER A 141 17.09 -11.51 -0.79
CA SER A 141 16.17 -12.62 -0.94
C SER A 141 16.54 -13.79 -0.03
N SER A 142 15.61 -14.21 0.83
CA SER A 142 15.56 -15.56 1.38
C SER A 142 14.23 -16.15 0.93
N ARG A 143 14.27 -17.13 0.02
CA ARG A 143 13.06 -17.83 -0.44
C ARG A 143 12.33 -18.40 0.78
N VAL A 144 11.07 -18.03 0.95
CA VAL A 144 10.15 -18.76 1.83
C VAL A 144 9.84 -20.09 1.13
N GLY A 145 10.40 -21.17 1.67
CA GLY A 145 9.96 -22.58 1.55
C GLY A 145 9.56 -23.08 0.16
N GLY A 146 10.47 -23.81 -0.50
CA GLY A 146 10.11 -24.69 -1.60
C GLY A 146 9.15 -25.80 -1.12
N ARG A 147 8.13 -26.10 -1.94
CA ARG A 147 7.40 -27.37 -1.84
C ARG A 147 8.38 -28.52 -2.11
N PRO A 148 8.33 -29.63 -1.37
CA PRO A 148 8.99 -30.85 -1.81
C PRO A 148 8.34 -31.31 -3.12
N ASP A 149 9.17 -31.60 -4.11
CA ASP A 149 8.82 -32.45 -5.25
C ASP A 149 8.37 -33.81 -4.69
N GLU A 150 7.13 -34.20 -4.97
CA GLU A 150 6.69 -35.59 -4.81
C GLU A 150 6.52 -36.12 -6.25
N SER A 151 7.60 -36.71 -6.74
CA SER A 151 7.57 -37.66 -7.85
C SER A 151 7.36 -39.05 -7.26
N ASP A 152 6.29 -39.72 -7.68
CA ASP A 152 6.24 -41.17 -7.88
C ASP A 152 5.28 -41.46 -9.04
#